data_AF-A0A3N7BUN3-F1
#
_entry.id   AF-A0A3N7BUN3-F1
#
_cell.length_a   1.000
_cell.length_b   1.000
_cell.length_c   1.000
_cell.angle_alpha   90.00
_cell.angle_beta   90.00
_cell.angle_gamma   90.00
#
_symmetry.space_group_name_H-M   'P 1'
#
loop_
_entity.id
_entity.type
_entity.pdbx_description
1 polymer ?
#
loop_
_entity_poly.entity_id
_entity_poly.type
_entity_poly.pdbx_seq_one_letter_code
_entity_poly.pdbx_strand_id
1 'polypeptide(L)'
;MQTADELLQPLSERALSKLKWRCRRGLLENDLFIARFFERHESHMTVGQAGAMETLMDLSDNDLLDLLLRRKEPEPEWAGAEVVALLLLMRTDGAQRPAISPSS
;
A
#
# COMPACT_ATOMS: atom_id res chain seq x y z
N MET A 1 10.82 -17.03 -12.56
CA MET A 1 10.45 -15.70 -13.10
C MET A 1 8.95 -15.67 -13.06
N GLN A 2 8.35 -14.96 -12.10
CA GLN A 2 6.89 -14.85 -12.00
C GLN A 2 6.38 -14.21 -13.29
N THR A 3 5.37 -14.82 -13.91
CA THR A 3 4.77 -14.30 -15.14
C THR A 3 3.84 -13.13 -14.82
N ALA A 4 3.65 -12.20 -15.77
CA ALA A 4 2.78 -11.03 -15.57
C ALA A 4 1.33 -11.42 -15.21
N ASP A 5 0.88 -12.59 -15.65
CA ASP A 5 -0.44 -13.16 -15.34
C ASP A 5 -0.57 -13.53 -13.85
N GLU A 6 0.48 -14.10 -13.25
CA GLU A 6 0.49 -14.46 -11.82
C GLU A 6 0.40 -13.23 -10.92
N LEU A 7 0.95 -12.08 -11.35
CA LEU A 7 0.90 -10.83 -10.58
C LEU A 7 -0.50 -10.20 -10.57
N LEU A 8 -1.34 -10.52 -11.56
CA LEU A 8 -2.72 -10.05 -11.66
C LEU A 8 -3.70 -10.94 -10.89
N GLN A 9 -3.26 -12.10 -10.40
CA GLN A 9 -4.10 -12.98 -9.62
C GLN A 9 -4.55 -12.31 -8.32
N PRO A 10 -5.81 -12.50 -7.89
CA PRO A 10 -6.29 -11.99 -6.61
C PRO A 10 -5.52 -12.63 -5.46
N LEU A 11 -5.21 -11.82 -4.44
CA LEU A 11 -4.52 -12.30 -3.26
C LEU A 11 -5.46 -13.17 -2.41
N SER A 12 -4.97 -14.33 -1.97
CA SER A 12 -5.72 -15.18 -1.03
C SER A 12 -5.95 -14.47 0.32
N GLU A 13 -7.07 -14.77 0.99
CA GLU A 13 -7.42 -14.19 2.29
C GLU A 13 -6.35 -14.44 3.38
N ARG A 14 -5.66 -15.58 3.31
CA ARG A 14 -4.56 -15.93 4.23
C ARG A 14 -3.37 -15.00 4.05
N ALA A 15 -2.97 -14.77 2.80
CA ALA A 15 -1.87 -13.86 2.49
C ALA A 15 -2.25 -12.41 2.79
N LEU A 16 -3.50 -12.01 2.52
CA LEU A 16 -4.04 -10.70 2.89
C LEU A 16 -3.96 -10.46 4.41
N SER A 17 -4.40 -11.43 5.20
CA SER A 17 -4.37 -11.35 6.67
C SER A 17 -2.94 -11.20 7.21
N LYS A 18 -1.99 -11.94 6.63
CA LYS A 18 -0.56 -11.83 6.96
C LYS A 18 0.00 -10.45 6.60
N LEU A 19 -0.33 -9.93 5.41
CA LEU A 19 0.12 -8.63 4.95
C LEU A 19 -0.42 -7.50 5.85
N LYS A 20 -1.72 -7.54 6.21
CA LYS A 20 -2.33 -6.59 7.13
C LYS A 20 -1.61 -6.54 8.48
N TRP A 21 -1.22 -7.70 9.01
CA TRP A 21 -0.47 -7.75 10.26
C TRP A 21 0.93 -7.14 10.13
N ARG A 22 1.62 -7.39 9.01
CA ARG A 22 2.94 -6.80 8.69
C ARG A 22 2.86 -5.28 8.56
N CYS A 23 1.73 -4.75 8.10
CA CYS A 23 1.50 -3.32 7.89
C CYS A 23 1.28 -2.48 9.15
N ARG A 24 1.28 -3.10 10.35
CA ARG A 24 1.10 -2.38 11.62
C ARG A 24 2.39 -1.64 11.97
N ARG A 25 2.33 -0.31 12.00
CA ARG A 25 3.50 0.57 12.15
C ARG A 25 3.47 1.30 13.50
N GLY A 26 4.58 1.95 13.86
CA GLY A 26 4.66 2.77 15.08
C GLY A 26 4.12 4.19 14.91
N LEU A 27 4.03 4.67 13.66
CA LEU A 27 3.51 5.99 13.33
C LEU A 27 2.05 5.92 12.89
N LEU A 28 1.20 6.70 13.57
CA LEU A 28 -0.24 6.77 13.31
C LEU A 28 -0.54 7.22 11.89
N GLU A 29 0.23 8.17 11.35
CA GLU A 29 0.06 8.67 9.98
C GLU A 29 0.20 7.53 8.97
N ASN A 30 1.22 6.68 9.12
CA ASN A 30 1.40 5.52 8.25
C ASN A 30 0.24 4.54 8.36
N ASP A 31 -0.19 4.25 9.58
CA ASP A 31 -1.34 3.38 9.82
C ASP A 31 -2.61 3.94 9.15
N LEU A 32 -2.83 5.26 9.19
CA LEU A 32 -3.99 5.89 8.53
C LEU A 32 -3.93 5.78 7.00
N PHE A 33 -2.77 6.00 6.39
CA PHE A 33 -2.60 5.80 4.94
C PHE A 33 -2.88 4.35 4.55
N ILE A 34 -2.31 3.40 5.31
CA ILE A 34 -2.45 1.98 5.02
C ILE A 34 -3.88 1.49 5.24
N ALA A 35 -4.52 1.90 6.35
CA ALA A 35 -5.91 1.55 6.64
C ALA A 35 -6.85 2.02 5.54
N ARG A 36 -6.72 3.28 5.10
CA ARG A 36 -7.52 3.86 4.01
C ARG A 36 -7.30 3.15 2.68
N PHE A 37 -6.07 2.74 2.40
CA PHE A 37 -5.77 1.94 1.21
C PHE A 37 -6.50 0.58 1.29
N PHE A 38 -6.39 -0.14 2.40
CA PHE A 38 -7.07 -1.43 2.56
C PHE A 38 -8.59 -1.32 2.49
N GLU A 39 -9.19 -0.30 3.11
CA GLU A 39 -10.65 -0.07 3.04
C GLU A 39 -11.19 -0.01 1.61
N ARG A 40 -10.39 0.45 0.64
CA ARG A 40 -10.81 0.58 -0.77
C ARG A 40 -10.31 -0.53 -1.67
N HIS A 41 -9.11 -1.05 -1.40
CA HIS A 41 -8.40 -1.93 -2.32
C HIS A 41 -8.30 -3.37 -1.83
N GLU A 42 -8.64 -3.68 -0.57
CA GLU A 42 -8.46 -5.04 -0.04
C GLU A 42 -9.19 -6.11 -0.87
N SER A 43 -10.38 -5.81 -1.39
CA SER A 43 -11.24 -6.78 -2.06
C SER A 43 -10.71 -7.18 -3.44
N HIS A 44 -9.93 -6.31 -4.09
CA HIS A 44 -9.37 -6.54 -5.43
C HIS A 44 -7.84 -6.56 -5.41
N MET A 45 -7.24 -6.72 -4.24
CA MET A 45 -5.79 -6.66 -4.12
C MET A 45 -5.15 -7.85 -4.81
N THR A 46 -4.19 -7.59 -5.69
CA THR A 46 -3.50 -8.64 -6.45
C THR A 46 -2.22 -9.11 -5.77
N VAL A 47 -1.67 -10.24 -6.22
CA VAL A 47 -0.37 -10.77 -5.78
C VAL A 47 0.76 -9.76 -6.05
N GLY A 48 0.72 -9.06 -7.19
CA GLY A 48 1.68 -8.01 -7.53
C GLY A 48 1.64 -6.83 -6.57
N GLN A 49 0.43 -6.34 -6.25
CA GLN A 49 0.24 -5.28 -5.26
C GLN A 49 0.68 -5.71 -3.86
N ALA A 50 0.44 -6.97 -3.49
CA ALA A 50 0.89 -7.52 -2.22
C ALA A 50 2.43 -7.50 -2.12
N GLY A 51 3.14 -7.96 -3.15
CA GLY A 51 4.61 -7.92 -3.18
C GLY A 51 5.18 -6.50 -3.18
N ALA A 52 4.50 -5.57 -3.87
CA ALA A 52 4.84 -4.15 -3.81
C ALA A 52 4.66 -3.57 -2.40
N MET A 53 3.57 -3.93 -1.72
CA MET A 53 3.33 -3.54 -0.33
C MET A 53 4.41 -4.11 0.59
N GLU A 54 4.80 -5.38 0.42
CA GLU A 54 5.89 -5.99 1.19
C GLU A 54 7.20 -5.22 1.02
N THR A 55 7.51 -4.75 -0.20
CA THR A 55 8.71 -3.92 -0.46
C THR A 55 8.64 -2.59 0.29
N LEU A 56 7.49 -1.92 0.28
CA LEU A 56 7.28 -0.71 1.09
C LEU A 56 7.37 -1.02 2.59
N MET A 57 7.03 -2.24 3.00
CA MET A 57 7.07 -2.69 4.40
C MET A 57 8.49 -2.91 4.94
N ASP A 58 9.50 -3.00 4.07
CA ASP A 58 10.90 -3.09 4.48
C ASP A 58 11.56 -1.73 4.76
N LEU A 59 10.89 -0.62 4.39
CA LEU A 59 11.34 0.75 4.70
C LEU A 59 11.08 1.11 6.17
N SER A 60 11.83 2.08 6.70
CA SER A 60 11.57 2.64 8.03
C SER A 60 10.27 3.45 8.06
N ASP A 61 9.70 3.66 9.25
CA ASP A 61 8.45 4.41 9.41
C ASP A 61 8.58 5.84 8.86
N ASN A 62 9.72 6.50 9.09
CA ASN A 62 9.96 7.87 8.60
C ASN A 62 10.15 7.90 7.08
N ASP A 63 10.91 6.95 6.52
CA ASP A 63 11.12 6.88 5.06
C ASP A 63 9.80 6.63 4.32
N LEU A 64 8.99 5.70 4.84
CA LEU A 64 7.66 5.42 4.29
C LEU A 64 6.78 6.68 4.34
N LEU A 65 6.77 7.38 5.47
CA LEU A 65 5.97 8.59 5.63
C LEU A 65 6.43 9.69 4.67
N ASP A 66 7.73 9.93 4.54
CA ASP A 66 8.26 10.95 3.63
C ASP A 66 7.97 10.62 2.16
N LEU A 67 7.95 9.33 1.79
CA LEU A 67 7.46 8.90 0.48
C LEU A 67 5.97 9.16 0.32
N LEU A 68 5.13 8.81 1.30
CA LEU A 68 3.68 9.05 1.23
C LEU A 68 3.34 10.54 1.16
N LEU A 69 4.12 11.39 1.83
CA LEU A 69 3.98 12.85 1.82
C LEU A 69 4.61 13.54 0.59
N ARG A 70 5.18 12.78 -0.36
CA ARG A 70 5.94 13.30 -1.51
C ARG A 70 7.11 14.23 -1.12
N ARG A 71 7.67 14.03 0.07
CA ARG A 71 8.92 14.69 0.50
C ARG A 71 10.15 13.99 -0.08
N LYS A 72 10.03 12.68 -0.33
CA LYS A 72 11.01 11.84 -1.01
C LYS A 72 10.37 11.15 -2.22
N GLU A 73 11.19 10.86 -3.22
CA GLU A 73 10.83 10.00 -4.36
C GLU A 73 11.38 8.58 -4.17
N PRO A 74 10.67 7.55 -4.65
CA PRO A 74 11.10 6.17 -4.50
C PRO A 74 12.33 5.90 -5.40
N GLU A 75 13.30 5.15 -4.88
CA GLU A 75 14.58 4.96 -5.57
C GLU A 75 14.48 3.82 -6.59
N PRO A 76 15.02 3.97 -7.81
CA PRO A 76 14.82 3.02 -8.90
C PRO A 76 15.41 1.62 -8.61
N GLU A 77 16.28 1.49 -7.61
CA GLU A 77 16.90 0.24 -7.18
C GLU A 77 15.88 -0.76 -6.61
N TRP A 78 14.82 -0.26 -5.96
CA TRP A 78 13.76 -1.09 -5.38
C TRP A 78 12.35 -0.68 -5.86
N ALA A 79 12.20 0.53 -6.42
CA ALA A 79 10.94 1.06 -6.90
C ALA A 79 10.57 0.50 -8.28
N GLY A 80 10.22 -0.78 -8.33
CA GLY A 80 9.63 -1.40 -9.51
C GLY A 80 8.30 -0.75 -9.90
N ALA A 81 7.81 -1.06 -11.11
CA ALA A 81 6.57 -0.49 -11.64
C ALA A 81 5.36 -0.66 -10.70
N GLU A 82 5.21 -1.84 -10.11
CA GLU A 82 4.14 -2.15 -9.15
C GLU A 82 4.24 -1.32 -7.86
N VAL A 83 5.46 -1.12 -7.34
CA VAL A 83 5.71 -0.30 -6.13
C VAL A 83 5.35 1.15 -6.39
N VAL A 84 5.76 1.69 -7.54
CA VAL A 84 5.43 3.07 -7.93
C VAL A 84 3.93 3.24 -8.12
N ALA A 85 3.27 2.30 -8.80
CA ALA A 85 1.83 2.32 -9.00
C ALA A 85 1.07 2.26 -7.66
N LEU A 86 1.46 1.36 -6.76
CA LEU A 86 0.88 1.22 -5.42
C LEU A 86 1.09 2.50 -4.59
N LEU A 87 2.30 3.06 -4.60
CA LEU A 87 2.62 4.29 -3.88
C LEU A 87 1.75 5.46 -4.37
N LEU A 88 1.54 5.58 -5.69
CA LEU A 88 0.66 6.60 -6.27
C LEU A 88 -0.80 6.41 -5.87
N LEU A 89 -1.28 5.16 -5.80
CA LEU A 89 -2.61 4.84 -5.29
C LEU A 89 -2.76 5.26 -3.82
N MET A 90 -1.84 4.83 -2.95
CA MET A 90 -1.85 5.19 -1.52
C MET A 90 -1.82 6.71 -1.30
N ARG A 91 -1.05 7.44 -2.13
CA ARG A 91 -1.00 8.91 -2.09
C ARG A 91 -2.34 9.55 -2.46
N THR A 92 -2.98 9.06 -3.52
CA THR A 92 -4.33 9.52 -3.94
C THR A 92 -5.35 9.28 -2.84
N ASP A 93 -5.28 8.10 -2.24
CA ASP A 93 -6.20 7.61 -1.22
C ASP A 93 -6.06 8.28 0.15
N GLY A 94 -4.83 8.57 0.56
CA GLY A 94 -4.57 9.27 1.81
C GLY A 94 -4.73 10.79 1.72
N ALA A 95 -4.54 11.38 0.53
CA ALA A 95 -4.86 12.77 0.27
C ALA A 95 -6.37 13.04 0.30
N GLN A 96 -7.18 12.04 -0.07
CA GLN A 96 -8.63 12.14 0.00
C GLN A 96 -9.08 12.17 1.47
N ARG A 97 -9.64 13.31 1.88
CA ARG A 97 -10.33 13.45 3.18
C ARG A 97 -11.40 12.36 3.26
N PRO A 98 -11.54 11.62 4.38
CA PRO A 98 -12.56 10.58 4.48
C PRO A 98 -13.90 11.24 4.15
N ALA A 99 -14.66 10.62 3.24
CA ALA A 99 -16.02 11.04 2.99
C ALA A 99 -16.76 10.86 4.33
N ILE A 100 -16.94 11.95 5.06
CA ILE A 100 -17.94 12.02 6.09
C ILE A 100 -19.26 11.73 5.39
N SER A 101 -19.71 10.48 5.43
CA SER A 101 -21.06 10.16 4.99
C SER A 101 -22.02 11.01 5.84
N PRO A 102 -22.88 11.85 5.25
CA PRO A 102 -23.94 12.49 6.01
C PRO A 102 -24.85 11.36 6.51
N SER A 103 -25.02 11.27 7.82
CA SER A 103 -26.03 10.44 8.45
C SER A 103 -27.38 10.64 7.75
N SER A 104 -27.99 9.55 7.28
CA SER A 104 -29.43 9.48 7.05
C SER A 104 -30.12 9.06 8.34
#